data_AF-A0A1Q4WH40-F1
#
_entry.id   AF-A0A1Q4WH40-F1
#
_cell.length_a   1.000
_cell.length_b   1.000
_cell.length_c   1.000
_cell.angle_alpha   90.00
_cell.angle_beta   90.00
_cell.angle_gamma   90.00
#
_symmetry.space_group_name_H-M   'P 1'
#
loop_
_entity.id
_entity.type
_entity.pdbx_description
1 polymer ?
#
loop_
_entity_poly.entity_id
_entity_poly.type
_entity_poly.pdbx_seq_one_letter_code
_entity_poly.pdbx_strand_id
1 'polypeptide(L)'
;MELPFIVVDQLTPQQERDWHAYFGTPGADRPRDIEEGIWRRTQESATAPQSGWQPGDARRRMVHYRYRYGLATTTGAPALALRQLYLYHHAAAPAEEIGAHWEAVRAALREGGWKPEGGAWVRGDLHVTPTLHSAPHPEDLRAGRTLPHGYACLDVQVTSSGYVPPPATRRRPWDVLASGVRRKAAPGTFRRIPDLAPLADYLPFQVEIGCGTSWEAGIPALHRLHEVYRVTTREDDAPGTRDFVLRPQNDPLLREILTAPEEKVEECVELYRACFLARPTPALYALKELHDAGLMAGPVITNNFDVLPARVGLRECFMRRYDQTVPDVEFVDGAKALLVVGLHADRRQVAARARERGMQVVHCDPEGFWHDGVFHPYPLEGPQDGDLVCTAPAGEALPDLAQHLLEKIAA
;
A
#
# COMPACT_ATOMS: atom_id res chain seq x y z
N MET A 1 6.71 -22.14 -12.41
CA MET A 1 5.42 -21.71 -11.88
C MET A 1 4.42 -21.64 -13.00
N GLU A 2 3.28 -22.29 -12.83
CA GLU A 2 2.16 -22.20 -13.75
C GLU A 2 1.20 -21.11 -13.27
N LEU A 3 0.57 -20.42 -14.23
CA LEU A 3 -0.50 -19.48 -13.98
C LEU A 3 -1.80 -20.03 -14.61
N PRO A 4 -2.95 -19.95 -13.92
CA PRO A 4 -3.20 -19.22 -12.69
C PRO A 4 -2.57 -19.85 -11.43
N PHE A 5 -2.01 -19.02 -10.54
CA PHE A 5 -1.55 -19.45 -9.22
C PHE A 5 -2.71 -19.33 -8.23
N ILE A 6 -3.10 -20.45 -7.60
CA ILE A 6 -4.27 -20.50 -6.71
C ILE A 6 -3.97 -19.75 -5.42
N VAL A 7 -4.78 -18.74 -5.12
CA VAL A 7 -4.65 -17.89 -3.92
C VAL A 7 -5.63 -18.35 -2.83
N VAL A 8 -6.86 -18.69 -3.20
CA VAL A 8 -7.82 -19.33 -2.29
C VAL A 8 -8.48 -20.44 -3.09
N ASP A 9 -8.25 -21.68 -2.68
CA ASP A 9 -8.89 -22.83 -3.30
C ASP A 9 -10.33 -23.00 -2.80
N GLN A 10 -11.21 -23.53 -3.65
CA GLN A 10 -12.60 -23.87 -3.35
C GLN A 10 -13.39 -22.77 -2.63
N LEU A 11 -13.72 -21.69 -3.34
CA LEU A 11 -14.53 -20.61 -2.79
C LEU A 11 -15.91 -21.09 -2.36
N THR A 12 -16.37 -20.59 -1.21
CA THR A 12 -17.76 -20.72 -0.80
C THR A 12 -18.68 -19.89 -1.71
N PRO A 13 -19.98 -20.23 -1.80
CA PRO A 13 -20.94 -19.43 -2.57
C PRO A 13 -20.99 -17.96 -2.14
N GLN A 14 -20.72 -17.67 -0.85
CA GLN A 14 -20.65 -16.28 -0.38
C GLN A 14 -19.41 -15.57 -0.90
N GLN A 15 -18.24 -16.21 -0.88
CA GLN A 15 -17.00 -15.62 -1.39
C GLN A 15 -17.05 -15.36 -2.90
N GLU A 16 -17.68 -16.24 -3.67
CA GLU A 16 -17.92 -16.01 -5.09
C GLU A 16 -18.84 -14.81 -5.33
N ARG A 17 -19.92 -14.67 -4.55
CA ARG A 17 -20.77 -13.47 -4.58
C ARG A 17 -19.98 -12.21 -4.22
N ASP A 18 -19.17 -12.27 -3.17
CA ASP A 18 -18.34 -11.15 -2.72
C ASP A 18 -17.34 -10.73 -3.82
N TRP A 19 -16.75 -11.70 -4.54
CA TRP A 19 -15.90 -11.41 -5.69
C TRP A 19 -16.64 -10.57 -6.74
N HIS A 20 -17.82 -11.02 -7.19
CA HIS A 20 -18.58 -10.33 -8.22
C HIS A 20 -19.10 -8.96 -7.76
N ALA A 21 -19.49 -8.85 -6.50
CA ALA A 21 -20.05 -7.64 -5.92
C ALA A 21 -19.01 -6.56 -5.61
N TYR A 22 -17.77 -6.93 -5.26
CA TYR A 22 -16.82 -5.97 -4.70
C TYR A 22 -15.41 -5.97 -5.31
N PHE A 23 -14.92 -7.07 -5.90
CA PHE A 23 -13.55 -7.15 -6.42
C PHE A 23 -13.50 -7.15 -7.95
N GLY A 24 -14.27 -8.04 -8.57
CA GLY A 24 -14.38 -8.17 -10.03
C GLY A 24 -15.36 -7.21 -10.68
N THR A 25 -15.85 -6.20 -9.94
CA THR A 25 -16.91 -5.28 -10.37
C THR A 25 -16.39 -4.28 -11.40
N PRO A 26 -16.89 -4.29 -12.64
CA PRO A 26 -16.55 -3.27 -13.63
C PRO A 26 -17.06 -1.89 -13.20
N GLY A 27 -16.31 -0.83 -13.50
CA GLY A 27 -16.75 0.55 -13.24
C GLY A 27 -16.67 1.01 -11.78
N ALA A 28 -16.03 0.24 -10.90
CA ALA A 28 -15.64 0.72 -9.59
C ALA A 28 -14.69 1.93 -9.68
N ASP A 29 -14.54 2.64 -8.57
CA ASP A 29 -13.65 3.80 -8.37
C ASP A 29 -12.17 3.52 -8.71
N ARG A 30 -11.77 2.24 -8.69
CA ARG A 30 -10.48 1.72 -9.15
C ARG A 30 -10.63 0.27 -9.63
N PRO A 31 -9.66 -0.29 -10.38
CA PRO A 31 -9.61 -1.74 -10.61
C PRO A 31 -9.30 -2.46 -9.28
N ARG A 32 -10.31 -3.08 -8.67
CA ARG A 32 -10.20 -3.77 -7.38
C ARG A 32 -9.68 -5.20 -7.51
N ASP A 33 -9.69 -5.75 -8.72
CA ASP A 33 -9.05 -7.01 -9.10
C ASP A 33 -7.52 -6.90 -9.23
N ILE A 34 -6.95 -5.73 -8.90
CA ILE A 34 -5.53 -5.46 -9.07
C ILE A 34 -4.92 -4.92 -7.78
N GLU A 35 -3.88 -5.61 -7.31
CA GLU A 35 -2.96 -5.11 -6.32
C GLU A 35 -1.73 -4.53 -7.02
N GLU A 36 -1.29 -3.35 -6.59
CA GLU A 36 -0.10 -2.70 -7.12
C GLU A 36 0.65 -1.99 -6.00
N GLY A 37 1.96 -1.88 -6.14
CA GLY A 37 2.74 -1.08 -5.23
C GLY A 37 4.10 -0.71 -5.79
N ILE A 38 4.58 0.45 -5.35
CA ILE A 38 5.85 1.02 -5.79
C ILE A 38 6.62 1.46 -4.56
N TRP A 39 7.86 0.98 -4.46
CA TRP A 39 8.86 1.50 -3.55
C TRP A 39 10.03 2.01 -4.35
N ARG A 40 10.50 3.20 -3.99
CA ARG A 40 11.71 3.77 -4.58
C ARG A 40 12.47 4.52 -3.52
N ARG A 41 13.79 4.37 -3.52
CA ARG A 41 14.72 5.06 -2.63
C ARG A 41 15.99 5.37 -3.39
N THR A 42 16.51 6.57 -3.16
CA THR A 42 17.82 7.02 -3.62
C THR A 42 18.60 7.47 -2.39
N GLN A 43 19.88 7.11 -2.31
CA GLN A 43 20.79 7.74 -1.36
C GLN A 43 20.92 9.20 -1.76
N GLU A 44 20.42 10.10 -0.92
CA GLU A 44 20.51 11.54 -1.08
C GLU A 44 20.46 12.21 0.29
N SER A 45 20.85 13.48 0.36
CA SER A 45 20.88 14.23 1.62
C SER A 45 19.55 14.16 2.38
N ALA A 46 18.41 14.22 1.67
CA ALA A 46 17.09 14.16 2.28
C ALA A 46 16.74 12.80 2.93
N THR A 47 17.45 11.72 2.60
CA THR A 47 17.21 10.38 3.16
C THR A 47 18.38 9.88 4.00
N ALA A 48 19.39 10.71 4.26
CA ALA A 48 20.63 10.31 4.92
C ALA A 48 20.46 9.49 6.22
N PRO A 49 19.50 9.82 7.12
CA PRO A 49 19.28 9.05 8.35
C PRO A 49 18.88 7.58 8.15
N GLN A 50 18.36 7.22 6.97
CA GLN A 50 17.83 5.88 6.65
C GLN A 50 18.62 5.18 5.54
N SER A 51 19.43 5.95 4.81
CA SER A 51 20.16 5.48 3.63
C SER A 51 21.67 5.44 3.86
N GLY A 52 22.15 5.97 4.99
CA GLY A 52 23.57 6.10 5.29
C GLY A 52 24.33 6.99 4.30
N TRP A 53 23.63 7.88 3.59
CA TRP A 53 24.18 8.69 2.50
C TRP A 53 25.40 9.51 2.92
N GLN A 54 26.43 9.49 2.07
CA GLN A 54 27.58 10.40 2.09
C GLN A 54 27.65 11.20 0.78
N PRO A 55 28.35 12.35 0.75
CA PRO A 55 28.58 13.09 -0.49
C PRO A 55 29.17 12.19 -1.60
N GLY A 56 28.50 12.15 -2.75
CA GLY A 56 28.87 11.29 -3.88
C GLY A 56 28.14 9.94 -3.93
N ASP A 57 27.40 9.57 -2.88
CA ASP A 57 26.48 8.43 -2.94
C ASP A 57 25.23 8.79 -3.74
N ALA A 58 24.81 7.85 -4.59
CA ALA A 58 23.56 7.94 -5.34
C ALA A 58 22.95 6.56 -5.60
N ARG A 59 23.21 5.56 -4.72
CA ARG A 59 22.60 4.24 -4.90
C ARG A 59 21.09 4.37 -4.92
N ARG A 60 20.46 3.72 -5.87
CA ARG A 60 19.01 3.78 -6.06
C ARG A 60 18.47 2.38 -6.17
N ARG A 61 17.35 2.14 -5.48
CA ARG A 61 16.54 0.93 -5.62
C ARG A 61 15.10 1.31 -5.93
N MET A 62 14.51 0.66 -6.92
CA MET A 62 13.07 0.74 -7.17
C MET A 62 12.50 -0.66 -7.32
N VAL A 63 11.33 -0.87 -6.71
CA VAL A 63 10.53 -2.09 -6.84
C VAL A 63 9.12 -1.66 -7.20
N HIS A 64 8.59 -2.18 -8.31
CA HIS A 64 7.22 -1.97 -8.73
C HIS A 64 6.60 -3.32 -9.05
N TYR A 65 5.52 -3.66 -8.36
CA TYR A 65 4.74 -4.86 -8.68
C TYR A 65 3.33 -4.48 -9.10
N ARG A 66 2.72 -5.33 -9.92
CA ARG A 66 1.32 -5.26 -10.30
C ARG A 66 0.79 -6.66 -10.52
N TYR A 67 -0.19 -7.05 -9.72
CA TYR A 67 -0.79 -8.38 -9.72
C TYR A 67 -2.26 -8.28 -10.04
N ARG A 68 -2.72 -9.09 -10.98
CA ARG A 68 -4.13 -9.17 -11.35
C ARG A 68 -4.72 -10.49 -10.88
N TYR A 69 -5.84 -10.41 -10.20
CA TYR A 69 -6.57 -11.55 -9.65
C TYR A 69 -7.82 -11.84 -10.48
N GLY A 70 -8.33 -13.05 -10.35
CA GLY A 70 -9.55 -13.48 -11.02
C GLY A 70 -10.02 -14.84 -10.51
N LEU A 71 -11.27 -15.18 -10.81
CA LEU A 71 -11.78 -16.53 -10.54
C LEU A 71 -11.19 -17.53 -11.53
N ALA A 72 -10.80 -18.71 -11.06
CA ALA A 72 -10.38 -19.86 -11.85
C ALA A 72 -11.31 -21.04 -11.67
N THR A 73 -11.67 -21.70 -12.78
CA THR A 73 -12.47 -22.91 -12.77
C THR A 73 -11.63 -24.06 -12.23
N THR A 74 -12.15 -24.76 -11.23
CA THR A 74 -11.59 -26.03 -10.74
C THR A 74 -12.63 -27.14 -10.90
N THR A 75 -12.30 -28.37 -10.53
CA THR A 75 -13.22 -29.52 -10.58
C THR A 75 -14.36 -29.46 -9.55
N GLY A 76 -14.23 -28.65 -8.48
CA GLY A 76 -15.21 -28.55 -7.40
C GLY A 76 -15.95 -27.22 -7.38
N ALA A 77 -15.26 -26.17 -6.93
CA ALA A 77 -15.77 -24.81 -6.86
C ALA A 77 -14.76 -23.83 -7.46
N PRO A 78 -15.17 -22.64 -7.93
CA PRO A 78 -14.21 -21.64 -8.38
C PRO A 78 -13.16 -21.34 -7.32
N ALA A 79 -11.93 -21.07 -7.74
CA ALA A 79 -10.86 -20.61 -6.88
C ALA A 79 -10.56 -19.14 -7.14
N LEU A 80 -10.13 -18.39 -6.14
CA LEU A 80 -9.49 -17.09 -6.37
C LEU A 80 -8.05 -17.37 -6.80
N ALA A 81 -7.60 -16.75 -7.89
CA ALA A 81 -6.26 -16.97 -8.40
C ALA A 81 -5.57 -15.70 -8.87
N LEU A 82 -4.25 -15.68 -8.75
CA LEU A 82 -3.36 -14.74 -9.42
C LEU A 82 -3.29 -15.13 -10.90
N ARG A 83 -3.71 -14.21 -11.76
CA ARG A 83 -3.85 -14.40 -13.21
C ARG A 83 -2.71 -13.78 -13.99
N GLN A 84 -2.22 -12.63 -13.53
CA GLN A 84 -1.12 -11.92 -14.18
C GLN A 84 -0.18 -11.40 -13.11
N LEU A 85 1.11 -11.58 -13.35
CA LEU A 85 2.18 -11.10 -12.48
C LEU A 85 3.05 -10.14 -13.26
N TYR A 86 3.38 -9.01 -12.64
CA TYR A 86 4.45 -8.13 -13.05
C TYR A 86 5.23 -7.69 -11.83
N LEU A 87 6.54 -7.80 -11.90
CA LEU A 87 7.49 -7.22 -10.96
C LEU A 87 8.61 -6.57 -11.78
N TYR A 88 8.93 -5.33 -11.44
CA TYR A 88 10.07 -4.60 -11.96
C TYR A 88 10.96 -4.21 -10.80
N HIS A 89 12.23 -4.52 -10.94
CA HIS A 89 13.29 -4.14 -10.03
C HIS A 89 14.32 -3.31 -10.79
N HIS A 90 14.76 -2.24 -10.16
CA HIS A 90 15.84 -1.39 -10.64
C HIS A 90 16.86 -1.19 -9.53
N ALA A 91 18.13 -1.35 -9.88
CA ALA A 91 19.26 -0.95 -9.05
C ALA A 91 20.20 -0.02 -9.81
N ALA A 92 20.64 1.06 -9.16
CA ALA A 92 21.79 1.85 -9.57
C ALA A 92 22.81 1.88 -8.45
N ALA A 93 24.08 1.60 -8.75
CA ALA A 93 25.18 1.53 -7.78
C ALA A 93 26.53 1.65 -8.53
N PRO A 94 27.68 1.71 -7.83
CA PRO A 94 28.99 1.58 -8.47
C PRO A 94 29.04 0.38 -9.42
N ALA A 95 29.72 0.51 -10.56
CA ALA A 95 29.69 -0.47 -11.64
C ALA A 95 30.16 -1.87 -11.20
N GLU A 96 31.11 -1.95 -10.27
CA GLU A 96 31.54 -3.22 -9.67
C GLU A 96 30.42 -3.90 -8.87
N GLU A 97 29.67 -3.13 -8.07
CA GLU A 97 28.52 -3.64 -7.31
C GLU A 97 27.42 -4.17 -8.25
N ILE A 98 27.14 -3.43 -9.33
CA ILE A 98 26.15 -3.84 -10.34
C ILE A 98 26.64 -5.07 -11.14
N GLY A 99 27.93 -5.14 -11.47
CA GLY A 99 28.53 -6.31 -12.12
C GLY A 99 28.38 -7.56 -11.26
N ALA A 100 28.70 -7.47 -9.96
CA ALA A 100 28.49 -8.58 -9.01
C ALA A 100 26.99 -8.95 -8.89
N HIS A 101 26.10 -7.97 -8.86
CA HIS A 101 24.66 -8.21 -8.79
C HIS A 101 24.11 -8.88 -10.06
N TRP A 102 24.58 -8.47 -11.24
CA TRP A 102 24.26 -9.12 -12.51
C TRP A 102 24.65 -10.60 -12.51
N GLU A 103 25.86 -10.93 -12.04
CA GLU A 103 26.28 -12.33 -11.91
C GLU A 103 25.41 -13.11 -10.93
N ALA A 104 25.05 -12.51 -9.80
CA ALA A 104 24.15 -13.12 -8.82
C ALA A 104 22.75 -13.40 -9.40
N VAL A 105 22.18 -12.47 -10.18
CA VAL A 105 20.90 -12.65 -10.88
C VAL A 105 21.00 -13.82 -11.87
N ARG A 106 22.07 -13.90 -12.67
CA ARG A 106 22.27 -15.02 -13.60
C ARG A 106 22.46 -16.36 -12.87
N ALA A 107 23.13 -16.37 -11.73
CA ALA A 107 23.27 -17.56 -10.91
C ALA A 107 21.90 -18.01 -10.37
N ALA A 108 21.10 -17.10 -9.83
CA ALA A 108 19.76 -17.37 -9.33
C ALA A 108 18.81 -17.89 -10.44
N LEU A 109 18.91 -17.34 -11.65
CA LEU A 109 18.17 -17.85 -12.82
C LEU A 109 18.54 -19.30 -13.15
N ARG A 110 19.82 -19.66 -13.09
CA ARG A 110 20.26 -21.05 -13.33
C ARG A 110 19.82 -21.98 -12.21
N GLU A 111 20.02 -21.57 -10.97
CA GLU A 111 19.62 -22.31 -9.76
C GLU A 111 18.10 -22.58 -9.76
N GLY A 112 17.30 -21.57 -10.10
CA GLY A 112 15.85 -21.68 -10.18
C GLY A 112 15.32 -22.40 -11.43
N GLY A 113 16.18 -22.97 -12.26
CA GLY A 113 15.78 -23.78 -13.42
C GLY A 113 15.18 -23.00 -14.59
N TRP A 114 15.51 -21.71 -14.73
CA TRP A 114 15.06 -20.90 -15.86
C TRP A 114 15.85 -21.24 -17.13
N LYS A 115 15.18 -21.18 -18.28
CA LYS A 115 15.79 -21.47 -19.60
C LYS A 115 15.95 -20.18 -20.40
N PRO A 116 17.11 -19.92 -21.02
CA PRO A 116 17.27 -18.75 -21.88
C PRO A 116 16.43 -18.88 -23.16
N GLU A 117 15.72 -17.83 -23.53
CA GLU A 117 14.89 -17.76 -24.74
C GLU A 117 14.84 -16.32 -25.27
N GLY A 118 15.32 -16.08 -26.50
CA GLY A 118 15.13 -14.80 -27.19
C GLY A 118 15.67 -13.55 -26.47
N GLY A 119 16.69 -13.69 -25.61
CA GLY A 119 17.22 -12.60 -24.79
C GLY A 119 16.51 -12.41 -23.43
N ALA A 120 15.52 -13.25 -23.14
CA ALA A 120 14.86 -13.40 -21.85
C ALA A 120 15.17 -14.78 -21.24
N TRP A 121 14.58 -15.05 -20.09
CA TRP A 121 14.60 -16.33 -19.40
C TRP A 121 13.17 -16.77 -19.10
N VAL A 122 12.87 -18.05 -19.27
CA VAL A 122 11.51 -18.60 -19.12
C VAL A 122 11.45 -19.74 -18.13
N ARG A 123 10.36 -19.80 -17.36
CA ARG A 123 10.03 -20.93 -16.47
C ARG A 123 8.52 -21.04 -16.29
N GLY A 124 7.93 -22.08 -16.88
CA GLY A 124 6.47 -22.22 -16.94
C GLY A 124 5.86 -21.00 -17.60
N ASP A 125 4.90 -20.37 -16.93
CA ASP A 125 4.24 -19.15 -17.41
C ASP A 125 4.94 -17.86 -17.00
N LEU A 126 6.22 -17.89 -16.59
CA LEU A 126 6.97 -16.68 -16.25
C LEU A 126 8.09 -16.40 -17.24
N HIS A 127 8.31 -15.10 -17.48
CA HIS A 127 9.40 -14.52 -18.28
C HIS A 127 10.20 -13.55 -17.43
N VAL A 128 11.53 -13.57 -17.55
CA VAL A 128 12.45 -12.66 -16.88
C VAL A 128 13.38 -12.01 -17.90
N THR A 129 13.43 -10.67 -17.89
CA THR A 129 14.28 -9.88 -18.78
C THR A 129 15.20 -8.99 -17.95
N PRO A 130 16.45 -9.42 -17.72
CA PRO A 130 17.43 -8.61 -17.03
C PRO A 130 18.22 -7.76 -18.05
N THR A 131 18.36 -6.45 -17.82
CA THR A 131 19.01 -5.50 -18.73
C THR A 131 20.04 -4.66 -17.99
N LEU A 132 21.30 -4.77 -18.42
CA LEU A 132 22.41 -3.99 -17.90
C LEU A 132 22.55 -2.69 -18.70
N HIS A 133 22.70 -1.57 -18.00
CA HIS A 133 22.95 -0.26 -18.59
C HIS A 133 24.24 0.33 -18.00
N SER A 134 25.16 0.75 -18.88
CA SER A 134 26.15 1.76 -18.47
C SER A 134 25.40 3.06 -18.15
N ALA A 135 25.80 3.76 -17.08
CA ALA A 135 25.21 5.06 -16.81
C ALA A 135 25.55 6.05 -17.95
N PRO A 136 24.61 6.92 -18.35
CA PRO A 136 23.29 7.12 -17.75
C PRO A 136 22.21 6.17 -18.27
N HIS A 137 21.28 5.80 -17.39
CA HIS A 137 20.08 5.05 -17.75
C HIS A 137 19.17 5.89 -18.69
N PRO A 138 18.47 5.31 -19.68
CA PRO A 138 17.62 6.06 -20.62
C PRO A 138 16.55 6.94 -19.95
N GLU A 139 15.95 6.46 -18.86
CA GLU A 139 14.95 7.23 -18.10
C GLU A 139 15.55 8.37 -17.28
N ASP A 140 16.83 8.27 -16.89
CA ASP A 140 17.55 9.37 -16.25
C ASP A 140 17.90 10.45 -17.27
N LEU A 141 18.37 10.07 -18.46
CA LEU A 141 18.58 10.99 -19.57
C LEU A 141 17.32 11.78 -19.90
N ARG A 142 16.17 11.10 -20.00
CA ARG A 142 14.89 11.74 -20.31
C ARG A 142 14.48 12.78 -19.26
N ALA A 143 14.80 12.51 -18.00
CA ALA A 143 14.44 13.38 -16.87
C ALA A 143 15.55 14.37 -16.48
N GLY A 144 16.66 14.42 -17.22
CA GLY A 144 17.82 15.26 -16.88
C GLY A 144 18.50 14.89 -15.57
N ARG A 145 18.38 13.64 -15.11
CA ARG A 145 19.05 13.14 -13.90
C ARG A 145 20.42 12.60 -14.25
N THR A 146 21.39 12.82 -13.36
CA THR A 146 22.76 12.32 -13.51
C THR A 146 23.14 11.46 -12.31
N LEU A 147 23.74 10.30 -12.58
CA LEU A 147 24.41 9.49 -11.56
C LEU A 147 25.91 9.87 -11.52
N PRO A 148 26.60 9.64 -10.39
CA PRO A 148 28.05 9.84 -10.29
C PRO A 148 28.82 9.01 -11.31
N HIS A 149 30.01 9.49 -11.68
CA HIS A 149 30.92 8.74 -12.55
C HIS A 149 31.23 7.35 -11.96
N GLY A 150 31.27 6.33 -12.82
CA GLY A 150 31.54 4.94 -12.41
C GLY A 150 30.33 4.18 -11.89
N TYR A 151 29.12 4.76 -11.95
CA TYR A 151 27.88 4.02 -11.69
C TYR A 151 27.40 3.25 -12.92
N ALA A 152 26.62 2.20 -12.68
CA ALA A 152 25.86 1.46 -13.67
C ALA A 152 24.44 1.22 -13.15
N CYS A 153 23.56 0.70 -14.01
CA CYS A 153 22.20 0.30 -13.62
C CYS A 153 21.90 -1.12 -14.07
N LEU A 154 21.10 -1.84 -13.29
CA LEU A 154 20.49 -3.11 -13.65
C LEU A 154 18.98 -3.02 -13.48
N ASP A 155 18.27 -3.34 -14.56
CA ASP A 155 16.83 -3.53 -14.57
C ASP A 155 16.52 -5.02 -14.66
N VAL A 156 15.59 -5.51 -13.84
CA VAL A 156 15.07 -6.88 -13.95
C VAL A 156 13.55 -6.83 -13.95
N GLN A 157 12.97 -7.30 -15.05
CA GLN A 157 11.51 -7.41 -15.19
C GLN A 157 11.10 -8.89 -15.14
N VAL A 158 10.16 -9.23 -14.27
CA VAL A 158 9.48 -10.53 -14.19
C VAL A 158 8.03 -10.34 -14.62
N THR A 159 7.56 -11.13 -15.57
CA THR A 159 6.18 -11.05 -16.09
C THR A 159 5.57 -12.42 -16.34
N SER A 160 4.26 -12.53 -16.20
CA SER A 160 3.50 -13.66 -16.74
C SER A 160 3.57 -13.72 -18.27
N SER A 161 3.54 -14.92 -18.84
CA SER A 161 3.55 -15.19 -20.28
C SER A 161 2.39 -14.47 -20.97
N GLY A 162 2.68 -13.85 -22.12
CA GLY A 162 1.71 -13.06 -22.88
C GLY A 162 1.30 -11.73 -22.24
N TYR A 163 1.79 -11.39 -21.04
CA TYR A 163 1.50 -10.09 -20.42
C TYR A 163 2.57 -9.06 -20.78
N VAL A 164 2.16 -8.04 -21.53
CA VAL A 164 2.97 -6.84 -21.77
C VAL A 164 2.40 -5.70 -20.93
N PRO A 165 3.13 -5.22 -19.90
CA PRO A 165 2.65 -4.11 -19.08
C PRO A 165 2.42 -2.86 -19.95
N PRO A 166 1.26 -2.18 -19.80
CA PRO A 166 0.98 -0.95 -20.53
C PRO A 166 2.09 0.09 -20.36
N PRO A 167 2.33 0.98 -21.35
CA PRO A 167 3.37 2.00 -21.25
C PRO A 167 3.27 2.86 -19.98
N ALA A 168 2.05 3.19 -19.54
CA ALA A 168 1.83 3.94 -18.30
C ALA A 168 2.27 3.16 -17.05
N THR A 169 2.08 1.84 -17.02
CA THR A 169 2.58 0.99 -15.93
C THR A 169 4.11 0.99 -15.91
N ARG A 170 4.76 0.82 -17.07
CA ARG A 170 6.23 0.77 -17.16
C ARG A 170 6.93 2.08 -16.77
N ARG A 171 6.30 3.23 -17.03
CA ARG A 171 6.85 4.55 -16.68
C ARG A 171 6.62 4.94 -15.22
N ARG A 172 5.56 4.41 -14.60
CA ARG A 172 5.14 4.77 -13.25
C ARG A 172 6.25 4.79 -12.19
N PRO A 173 7.18 3.81 -12.08
CA PRO A 173 8.24 3.89 -11.07
C PRO A 173 9.13 5.12 -11.26
N TRP A 174 9.36 5.53 -12.51
CA TRP A 174 10.15 6.70 -12.88
C TRP A 174 9.40 8.02 -12.64
N ASP A 175 8.09 8.04 -12.90
CA ASP A 175 7.22 9.19 -12.58
C ASP A 175 7.16 9.39 -11.05
N VAL A 176 6.99 8.30 -10.30
CA VAL A 176 7.02 8.32 -8.83
C VAL A 176 8.40 8.72 -8.31
N LEU A 177 9.50 8.33 -8.96
CA LEU A 177 10.84 8.80 -8.63
C LEU A 177 10.95 10.33 -8.80
N ALA A 178 10.43 10.86 -9.90
CA ALA A 178 10.47 12.30 -10.21
C ALA A 178 9.73 13.17 -9.18
N SER A 179 8.73 12.62 -8.48
CA SER A 179 7.98 13.35 -7.44
C SER A 179 8.76 13.67 -6.15
N GLY A 180 9.98 13.13 -5.97
CA GLY A 180 10.86 13.48 -4.84
C GLY A 180 10.43 12.90 -3.49
N VAL A 181 11.29 12.95 -2.48
CA VAL A 181 11.02 12.29 -1.17
C VAL A 181 9.82 12.93 -0.46
N ARG A 182 8.94 12.08 0.09
CA ARG A 182 7.82 12.51 0.93
C ARG A 182 8.35 13.39 2.08
N ARG A 183 7.81 14.59 2.22
CA ARG A 183 8.01 15.42 3.40
C ARG A 183 7.07 14.93 4.51
N LYS A 184 7.62 14.56 5.66
CA LYS A 184 6.81 14.23 6.85
C LYS A 184 6.20 15.52 7.40
N ALA A 185 4.94 15.44 7.83
CA ALA A 185 4.33 16.55 8.54
C ALA A 185 4.82 16.53 10.01
N ALA A 186 4.83 17.70 10.63
CA ALA A 186 5.00 17.79 12.08
C ALA A 186 3.62 18.03 12.71
N PRO A 187 3.26 17.30 13.76
CA PRO A 187 2.00 17.56 14.45
C PRO A 187 2.02 18.95 15.10
N GLY A 188 0.88 19.63 15.09
CA GLY A 188 0.65 20.88 15.81
C GLY A 188 0.23 20.66 17.27
N THR A 189 -0.38 21.69 17.86
CA THR A 189 -0.95 21.70 19.21
C THR A 189 -2.43 21.29 19.17
N PHE A 190 -2.70 20.00 19.30
CA PHE A 190 -4.05 19.44 19.33
C PHE A 190 -4.54 19.18 20.76
N ARG A 191 -5.86 19.01 20.92
CA ARG A 191 -6.49 18.67 22.20
C ARG A 191 -6.84 17.18 22.24
N ARG A 192 -6.37 16.48 23.27
CA ARG A 192 -6.82 15.11 23.54
C ARG A 192 -8.24 15.11 24.11
N ILE A 193 -9.07 14.21 23.62
CA ILE A 193 -10.44 13.96 24.10
C ILE A 193 -10.55 12.49 24.54
N PRO A 194 -11.36 12.18 25.57
CA PRO A 194 -11.46 10.81 26.10
C PRO A 194 -12.27 9.87 25.21
N ASP A 195 -13.20 10.42 24.42
CA ASP A 195 -14.11 9.70 23.54
C ASP A 195 -14.48 10.58 22.33
N LEU A 196 -15.33 10.07 21.44
CA LEU A 196 -15.78 10.79 20.24
C LEU A 196 -17.07 11.60 20.44
N ALA A 197 -17.63 11.66 21.66
CA ALA A 197 -18.89 12.38 21.93
C ALA A 197 -18.91 13.86 21.48
N PRO A 198 -17.78 14.62 21.50
CA PRO A 198 -17.75 15.98 20.97
C PRO A 198 -18.16 16.12 19.49
N LEU A 199 -18.16 15.05 18.69
CA LEU A 199 -18.68 15.09 17.31
C LEU A 199 -20.17 15.46 17.24
N ALA A 200 -20.93 15.29 18.33
CA ALA A 200 -22.34 15.67 18.37
C ALA A 200 -22.57 17.16 18.09
N ASP A 201 -21.58 18.01 18.35
CA ASP A 201 -21.65 19.46 18.09
C ASP A 201 -21.37 19.81 16.61
N TYR A 202 -20.89 18.85 15.82
CA TYR A 202 -20.44 19.04 14.44
C TYR A 202 -21.17 18.13 13.44
N LEU A 203 -22.47 17.88 13.65
CA LEU A 203 -23.30 17.10 12.75
C LEU A 203 -23.85 17.92 11.57
N PRO A 204 -23.91 17.35 10.34
CA PRO A 204 -23.34 16.04 9.98
C PRO A 204 -21.83 16.12 9.76
N PHE A 205 -21.13 14.99 9.89
CA PHE A 205 -19.68 14.89 9.64
C PHE A 205 -19.38 13.93 8.49
N GLN A 206 -18.22 14.09 7.84
CA GLN A 206 -17.69 13.14 6.87
C GLN A 206 -16.55 12.32 7.51
N VAL A 207 -16.24 11.15 6.94
CA VAL A 207 -15.23 10.23 7.50
C VAL A 207 -14.11 9.96 6.50
N GLU A 208 -12.87 10.04 6.98
CA GLU A 208 -11.68 9.48 6.33
C GLU A 208 -11.18 8.27 7.12
N ILE A 209 -10.90 7.15 6.44
CA ILE A 209 -10.38 5.93 7.07
C ILE A 209 -9.04 5.46 6.50
N GLY A 210 -8.26 4.84 7.38
CA GLY A 210 -7.04 4.10 7.08
C GLY A 210 -7.07 2.70 7.66
N CYS A 211 -5.91 2.06 7.73
CA CYS A 211 -5.83 0.63 8.04
C CYS A 211 -6.33 0.28 9.46
N GLY A 212 -6.42 1.25 10.37
CA GLY A 212 -6.91 1.03 11.73
C GLY A 212 -8.35 0.50 11.79
N THR A 213 -9.21 0.79 10.81
CA THR A 213 -10.57 0.24 10.75
C THR A 213 -10.62 -1.24 10.34
N SER A 214 -9.52 -1.76 9.84
CA SER A 214 -9.44 -3.07 9.18
C SER A 214 -8.50 -4.05 9.91
N TRP A 215 -7.78 -3.57 10.93
CA TRP A 215 -6.82 -4.36 11.70
C TRP A 215 -7.46 -5.60 12.34
N GLU A 216 -8.60 -5.44 13.01
CA GLU A 216 -9.35 -6.52 13.67
C GLU A 216 -9.93 -7.55 12.68
N ALA A 217 -10.00 -7.21 11.39
CA ALA A 217 -10.42 -8.14 10.34
C ALA A 217 -9.31 -9.11 9.91
N GLY A 218 -8.14 -9.07 10.55
CA GLY A 218 -6.99 -9.92 10.24
C GLY A 218 -6.21 -9.48 9.00
N ILE A 219 -6.38 -8.23 8.56
CA ILE A 219 -5.61 -7.66 7.44
C ILE A 219 -4.27 -7.13 7.97
N PRO A 220 -3.12 -7.66 7.50
CA PRO A 220 -1.82 -7.18 7.95
C PRO A 220 -1.62 -5.69 7.71
N ALA A 221 -0.87 -5.05 8.61
CA ALA A 221 -0.48 -3.66 8.44
C ALA A 221 0.41 -3.48 7.20
N LEU A 222 0.39 -2.26 6.63
CA LEU A 222 1.07 -1.99 5.36
C LEU A 222 2.59 -2.22 5.40
N HIS A 223 3.20 -2.16 6.58
CA HIS A 223 4.62 -2.48 6.74
C HIS A 223 4.94 -3.92 6.34
N ARG A 224 3.97 -4.85 6.33
CA ARG A 224 4.16 -6.23 5.88
C ARG A 224 4.70 -6.28 4.45
N LEU A 225 4.26 -5.34 3.61
CA LEU A 225 4.78 -5.22 2.26
C LEU A 225 6.28 -4.85 2.22
N HIS A 226 6.81 -4.16 3.23
CA HIS A 226 8.25 -3.91 3.30
C HIS A 226 9.05 -5.19 3.54
N GLU A 227 8.49 -6.17 4.26
CA GLU A 227 9.11 -7.49 4.41
C GLU A 227 9.01 -8.27 3.11
N VAL A 228 7.79 -8.40 2.55
CA VAL A 228 7.54 -9.14 1.31
C VAL A 228 8.47 -8.65 0.19
N TYR A 229 8.64 -7.34 0.03
CA TYR A 229 9.48 -6.78 -1.04
C TYR A 229 10.89 -6.34 -0.58
N ARG A 230 11.28 -6.73 0.63
CA ARG A 230 12.62 -6.52 1.20
C ARG A 230 13.08 -5.06 1.07
N VAL A 231 12.17 -4.13 1.39
CA VAL A 231 12.36 -2.68 1.22
C VAL A 231 13.26 -2.10 2.31
N THR A 232 13.19 -2.69 3.50
CA THR A 232 13.97 -2.33 4.69
C THR A 232 14.62 -3.59 5.27
N THR A 233 15.71 -3.44 6.02
CA THR A 233 16.55 -4.52 6.59
C THR A 233 15.89 -5.31 7.73
N ARG A 234 14.59 -5.60 7.64
CA ARG A 234 13.79 -6.18 8.73
C ARG A 234 14.15 -7.66 8.95
N GLU A 235 14.35 -8.02 10.21
CA GLU A 235 14.30 -9.41 10.71
C GLU A 235 13.26 -9.58 11.84
N ASP A 236 12.77 -8.48 12.43
CA ASP A 236 11.79 -8.46 13.54
C ASP A 236 10.70 -7.37 13.38
N ASP A 237 9.55 -7.57 14.03
CA ASP A 237 8.34 -6.76 13.86
C ASP A 237 8.30 -5.46 14.68
N ALA A 238 9.42 -5.07 15.28
CA ALA A 238 9.51 -3.91 16.16
C ALA A 238 9.58 -2.56 15.39
N PRO A 239 8.86 -1.51 15.84
CA PRO A 239 8.81 -0.17 15.24
C PRO A 239 10.14 0.58 15.39
N GLY A 240 10.46 1.43 14.41
CA GLY A 240 11.63 2.30 14.43
C GLY A 240 12.01 2.83 13.04
N THR A 241 12.91 3.82 12.99
CA THR A 241 13.56 4.21 11.73
C THR A 241 14.54 3.10 11.36
N ARG A 242 14.28 2.41 10.25
CA ARG A 242 15.12 1.30 9.77
C ARG A 242 15.79 1.67 8.45
N ASP A 243 16.91 1.00 8.18
CA ASP A 243 17.70 1.24 7.00
C ASP A 243 17.01 0.71 5.75
N PHE A 244 17.10 1.48 4.66
CA PHE A 244 16.65 1.02 3.36
C PHE A 244 17.64 0.02 2.78
N VAL A 245 17.10 -1.07 2.21
CA VAL A 245 17.91 -1.97 1.39
C VAL A 245 18.24 -1.25 0.09
N LEU A 246 19.50 -0.82 -0.07
CA LEU A 246 19.97 -0.05 -1.23
C LEU A 246 21.19 -0.67 -1.91
N ARG A 247 21.96 -1.48 -1.18
CA ARG A 247 23.12 -2.20 -1.72
C ARG A 247 22.65 -3.46 -2.42
N PRO A 248 22.99 -3.67 -3.70
CA PRO A 248 22.53 -4.85 -4.44
C PRO A 248 22.90 -6.19 -3.79
N GLN A 249 24.01 -6.26 -3.05
CA GLN A 249 24.48 -7.48 -2.38
C GLN A 249 23.62 -7.84 -1.15
N ASN A 250 22.91 -6.85 -0.58
CA ASN A 250 22.06 -7.02 0.59
C ASN A 250 20.58 -7.16 0.22
N ASP A 251 20.26 -7.24 -1.08
CA ASP A 251 18.89 -7.31 -1.58
C ASP A 251 18.52 -8.74 -1.98
N PRO A 252 17.81 -9.50 -1.12
CA PRO A 252 17.48 -10.88 -1.41
C PRO A 252 16.28 -11.02 -2.36
N LEU A 253 15.52 -9.94 -2.65
CA LEU A 253 14.25 -10.04 -3.38
C LEU A 253 14.38 -10.77 -4.72
N LEU A 254 15.36 -10.37 -5.54
CA LEU A 254 15.57 -11.00 -6.84
C LEU A 254 16.07 -12.44 -6.70
N ARG A 255 16.89 -12.74 -5.70
CA ARG A 255 17.32 -14.12 -5.46
C ARG A 255 16.11 -14.99 -5.13
N GLU A 256 15.32 -14.59 -4.13
CA GLU A 256 14.14 -15.33 -3.66
C GLU A 256 13.15 -15.63 -4.80
N ILE A 257 12.78 -14.61 -5.58
CA ILE A 257 11.80 -14.82 -6.67
C ILE A 257 12.36 -15.63 -7.83
N LEU A 258 13.67 -15.58 -8.08
CA LEU A 258 14.28 -16.31 -9.20
C LEU A 258 14.62 -17.75 -8.81
N THR A 259 15.01 -18.04 -7.58
CA THR A 259 15.28 -19.42 -7.16
C THR A 259 14.00 -20.18 -6.83
N ALA A 260 13.05 -19.55 -6.13
CA ALA A 260 11.82 -20.16 -5.63
C ALA A 260 10.59 -19.26 -5.90
N PRO A 261 10.20 -19.05 -7.17
CA PRO A 261 9.09 -18.17 -7.54
C PRO A 261 7.76 -18.58 -6.89
N GLU A 262 7.46 -19.88 -6.77
CA GLU A 262 6.21 -20.35 -6.15
C GLU A 262 6.13 -19.96 -4.67
N GLU A 263 7.21 -20.17 -3.91
CA GLU A 263 7.30 -19.78 -2.50
C GLU A 263 7.20 -18.25 -2.34
N LYS A 264 7.94 -17.51 -3.18
CA LYS A 264 7.93 -16.06 -3.09
C LYS A 264 6.58 -15.46 -3.49
N VAL A 265 5.92 -16.03 -4.49
CA VAL A 265 4.60 -15.58 -4.94
C VAL A 265 3.53 -15.86 -3.86
N GLU A 266 3.65 -16.94 -3.08
CA GLU A 266 2.77 -17.18 -1.94
C GLU A 266 2.82 -16.01 -0.94
N GLU A 267 4.02 -15.53 -0.56
CA GLU A 267 4.18 -14.33 0.27
C GLU A 267 3.57 -13.08 -0.40
N CYS A 268 3.78 -12.93 -1.71
CA CYS A 268 3.36 -11.76 -2.47
C CYS A 268 1.83 -11.62 -2.56
N VAL A 269 1.07 -12.71 -2.46
CA VAL A 269 -0.40 -12.70 -2.54
C VAL A 269 -1.08 -12.63 -1.17
N GLU A 270 -0.34 -12.73 -0.06
CA GLU A 270 -0.89 -12.79 1.30
C GLU A 270 -1.82 -11.61 1.62
N LEU A 271 -1.42 -10.39 1.25
CA LEU A 271 -2.18 -9.19 1.60
C LEU A 271 -3.52 -9.14 0.84
N TYR A 272 -3.51 -9.42 -0.46
CA TYR A 272 -4.75 -9.55 -1.23
C TYR A 272 -5.64 -10.69 -0.71
N ARG A 273 -5.04 -11.84 -0.37
CA ARG A 273 -5.75 -12.96 0.24
C ARG A 273 -6.44 -12.54 1.54
N ALA A 274 -5.72 -11.84 2.43
CA ALA A 274 -6.27 -11.34 3.68
C ALA A 274 -7.44 -10.36 3.44
N CYS A 275 -7.28 -9.39 2.53
CA CYS A 275 -8.36 -8.48 2.15
C CYS A 275 -9.58 -9.20 1.57
N PHE A 276 -9.38 -10.25 0.77
CA PHE A 276 -10.48 -11.03 0.20
C PHE A 276 -11.25 -11.79 1.29
N LEU A 277 -10.53 -12.48 2.19
CA LEU A 277 -11.12 -13.31 3.24
C LEU A 277 -11.73 -12.50 4.40
N ALA A 278 -11.25 -11.28 4.61
CA ALA A 278 -11.71 -10.40 5.68
C ALA A 278 -13.23 -10.15 5.66
N ARG A 279 -13.77 -9.87 6.85
CA ARG A 279 -15.15 -9.43 7.06
C ARG A 279 -15.17 -8.02 7.64
N PRO A 280 -16.22 -7.22 7.37
CA PRO A 280 -16.33 -5.90 7.98
C PRO A 280 -16.28 -5.95 9.50
N THR A 281 -15.62 -4.96 10.09
CA THR A 281 -15.42 -4.82 11.54
C THR A 281 -16.61 -4.11 12.20
N PRO A 282 -16.77 -4.21 13.53
CA PRO A 282 -17.78 -3.44 14.28
C PRO A 282 -17.71 -1.93 13.98
N ALA A 283 -16.50 -1.40 13.85
CA ALA A 283 -16.23 -0.03 13.41
C ALA A 283 -16.98 0.33 12.11
N LEU A 284 -16.91 -0.52 11.08
CA LEU A 284 -17.53 -0.25 9.79
C LEU A 284 -19.06 -0.36 9.84
N TYR A 285 -19.60 -1.27 10.65
CA TYR A 285 -21.05 -1.35 10.91
C TYR A 285 -21.56 -0.10 11.64
N ALA A 286 -20.83 0.38 12.65
CA ALA A 286 -21.18 1.63 13.35
C ALA A 286 -21.19 2.84 12.40
N LEU A 287 -20.20 2.95 11.49
CA LEU A 287 -20.23 3.97 10.44
C LEU A 287 -21.44 3.84 9.51
N LYS A 288 -21.84 2.62 9.18
CA LYS A 288 -23.04 2.37 8.36
C LYS A 288 -24.32 2.82 9.07
N GLU A 289 -24.45 2.54 10.37
CA GLU A 289 -25.60 2.98 11.17
C GLU A 289 -25.68 4.51 11.25
N LEU A 290 -24.54 5.18 11.50
CA LEU A 290 -24.43 6.63 11.52
C LEU A 290 -24.76 7.26 10.15
N HIS A 291 -24.35 6.62 9.06
CA HIS A 291 -24.69 7.04 7.71
C HIS A 291 -26.20 6.89 7.44
N ASP A 292 -26.80 5.75 7.82
CA ASP A 292 -28.23 5.50 7.62
C ASP A 292 -29.12 6.45 8.44
N ALA A 293 -28.63 6.89 9.60
CA ALA A 293 -29.29 7.92 10.42
C ALA A 293 -29.08 9.36 9.89
N GLY A 294 -28.32 9.56 8.81
CA GLY A 294 -28.04 10.89 8.24
C GLY A 294 -27.05 11.73 9.05
N LEU A 295 -26.31 11.11 9.96
CA LEU A 295 -25.32 11.77 10.83
C LEU A 295 -23.93 11.83 10.19
N MET A 296 -23.59 10.77 9.48
CA MET A 296 -22.43 10.72 8.61
C MET A 296 -22.86 11.05 7.18
N ALA A 297 -22.18 12.01 6.56
CA ALA A 297 -22.46 12.49 5.22
C ALA A 297 -21.46 11.95 4.19
N GLY A 298 -21.97 11.69 2.98
CA GLY A 298 -21.14 11.44 1.80
C GLY A 298 -20.47 10.07 1.76
N PRO A 299 -19.61 9.85 0.75
CA PRO A 299 -18.79 8.65 0.69
C PRO A 299 -17.73 8.65 1.79
N VAL A 300 -17.34 7.45 2.21
CA VAL A 300 -16.16 7.22 3.05
C VAL A 300 -14.93 7.54 2.21
N ILE A 301 -14.14 8.51 2.65
CA ILE A 301 -12.84 8.80 2.07
C ILE A 301 -11.89 7.71 2.56
N THR A 302 -11.37 6.86 1.66
CA THR A 302 -10.62 5.66 2.09
C THR A 302 -9.22 5.61 1.50
N ASN A 303 -8.26 5.28 2.35
CA ASN A 303 -6.89 4.95 1.94
C ASN A 303 -6.67 3.42 1.82
N ASN A 304 -7.68 2.63 2.19
CA ASN A 304 -7.63 1.18 2.19
C ASN A 304 -8.05 0.62 0.83
N PHE A 305 -7.45 -0.51 0.45
CA PHE A 305 -7.81 -1.25 -0.76
C PHE A 305 -8.57 -2.55 -0.45
N ASP A 306 -9.02 -2.73 0.79
CA ASP A 306 -9.65 -3.94 1.31
C ASP A 306 -11.15 -4.09 1.00
N VAL A 307 -11.77 -3.03 0.46
CA VAL A 307 -13.18 -2.92 0.08
C VAL A 307 -14.18 -3.16 1.21
N LEU A 308 -13.74 -3.17 2.48
CA LEU A 308 -14.62 -3.45 3.61
C LEU A 308 -15.72 -2.40 3.81
N PRO A 309 -15.50 -1.08 3.62
CA PRO A 309 -16.59 -0.09 3.64
C PRO A 309 -17.65 -0.38 2.57
N ALA A 310 -17.24 -0.70 1.33
CA ALA A 310 -18.18 -1.08 0.28
C ALA A 310 -19.03 -2.30 0.65
N ARG A 311 -18.46 -3.28 1.38
CA ARG A 311 -19.16 -4.49 1.82
C ARG A 311 -20.25 -4.25 2.87
N VAL A 312 -20.18 -3.15 3.62
CA VAL A 312 -21.29 -2.72 4.51
C VAL A 312 -22.25 -1.75 3.82
N GLY A 313 -22.08 -1.50 2.52
CA GLY A 313 -22.95 -0.62 1.74
C GLY A 313 -22.58 0.86 1.80
N LEU A 314 -21.37 1.21 2.26
CA LEU A 314 -20.86 2.58 2.22
C LEU A 314 -20.20 2.85 0.86
N ARG A 315 -20.53 3.97 0.21
CA ARG A 315 -19.81 4.42 -0.98
C ARG A 315 -18.38 4.83 -0.60
N GLU A 316 -17.42 4.53 -1.47
CA GLU A 316 -16.00 4.81 -1.25
C GLU A 316 -15.52 5.95 -2.16
N CYS A 317 -14.65 6.81 -1.61
CA CYS A 317 -13.86 7.79 -2.33
C CYS A 317 -12.36 7.44 -2.11
N PHE A 318 -11.77 6.68 -3.03
CA PHE A 318 -10.43 6.10 -2.82
C PHE A 318 -9.28 7.08 -3.08
N MET A 319 -8.48 7.33 -2.05
CA MET A 319 -7.43 8.36 -2.02
C MET A 319 -6.01 7.85 -2.29
N ARG A 320 -5.75 6.55 -2.16
CA ARG A 320 -4.38 6.07 -2.26
C ARG A 320 -3.86 6.21 -3.69
N ARG A 321 -2.70 6.86 -3.85
CA ARG A 321 -1.94 7.01 -5.10
C ARG A 321 -0.47 6.67 -4.86
N TYR A 322 0.25 6.21 -5.87
CA TYR A 322 1.69 5.88 -5.70
C TYR A 322 2.59 7.10 -5.87
N ASP A 323 2.13 8.09 -6.62
CA ASP A 323 2.77 9.38 -6.74
C ASP A 323 2.47 10.27 -5.51
N GLN A 324 3.18 11.40 -5.43
CA GLN A 324 2.88 12.44 -4.45
C GLN A 324 1.67 13.31 -4.88
N THR A 325 0.96 12.91 -5.93
CA THR A 325 -0.20 13.66 -6.42
C THR A 325 -1.31 13.58 -5.39
N VAL A 326 -1.88 14.75 -5.09
CA VAL A 326 -3.01 14.89 -4.18
C VAL A 326 -4.28 14.64 -5.00
N PRO A 327 -5.03 13.56 -4.74
CA PRO A 327 -6.28 13.31 -5.47
C PRO A 327 -7.37 14.29 -5.05
N ASP A 328 -8.35 14.50 -5.93
CA ASP A 328 -9.57 15.20 -5.59
C ASP A 328 -10.35 14.43 -4.50
N VAL A 329 -10.91 15.18 -3.56
CA VAL A 329 -11.76 14.65 -2.48
C VAL A 329 -13.17 15.16 -2.71
N GLU A 330 -14.13 14.23 -2.66
CA GLU A 330 -15.56 14.55 -2.68
C GLU A 330 -16.00 15.02 -1.28
N PHE A 331 -15.76 16.29 -0.96
CA PHE A 331 -16.28 16.92 0.25
C PHE A 331 -17.77 17.26 0.08
N VAL A 332 -18.58 16.90 1.08
CA VAL A 332 -20.02 17.21 1.07
C VAL A 332 -20.30 18.62 1.59
N ASP A 333 -21.08 19.39 0.84
CA ASP A 333 -21.56 20.69 1.28
C ASP A 333 -22.40 20.57 2.57
N GLY A 334 -22.06 21.36 3.58
CA GLY A 334 -22.74 21.36 4.88
C GLY A 334 -22.21 20.36 5.90
N ALA A 335 -21.23 19.51 5.56
CA ALA A 335 -20.48 18.74 6.55
C ALA A 335 -19.68 19.69 7.46
N LYS A 336 -19.84 19.55 8.78
CA LYS A 336 -19.22 20.46 9.77
C LYS A 336 -17.93 19.92 10.38
N ALA A 337 -17.71 18.61 10.28
CA ALA A 337 -16.49 17.96 10.75
C ALA A 337 -15.99 16.87 9.80
N LEU A 338 -14.70 16.58 9.89
CA LEU A 338 -14.06 15.39 9.34
C LEU A 338 -13.58 14.52 10.50
N LEU A 339 -14.07 13.29 10.57
CA LEU A 339 -13.55 12.25 11.45
C LEU A 339 -12.49 11.42 10.70
N VAL A 340 -11.25 11.45 11.17
CA VAL A 340 -10.09 10.74 10.60
C VAL A 340 -9.78 9.53 11.48
N VAL A 341 -9.95 8.32 10.95
CA VAL A 341 -9.84 7.07 11.73
C VAL A 341 -8.70 6.19 11.24
N GLY A 342 -7.78 5.82 12.13
CA GLY A 342 -6.73 4.85 11.84
C GLY A 342 -5.74 5.32 10.75
N LEU A 343 -5.45 6.63 10.70
CA LEU A 343 -4.56 7.26 9.74
C LEU A 343 -3.47 8.07 10.45
N HIS A 344 -2.27 7.53 10.40
CA HIS A 344 -1.10 8.16 11.01
C HIS A 344 -0.65 9.46 10.32
N ALA A 345 -0.85 9.57 9.01
CA ALA A 345 -0.28 10.66 8.22
C ALA A 345 -1.26 11.17 7.16
N ASP A 346 -1.41 12.49 7.10
CA ASP A 346 -2.23 13.17 6.09
C ASP A 346 -1.48 13.30 4.74
N ARG A 347 -1.11 12.16 4.16
CA ARG A 347 -0.33 12.11 2.91
C ARG A 347 -1.10 12.66 1.71
N ARG A 348 -2.43 12.74 1.81
CA ARG A 348 -3.34 13.14 0.74
C ARG A 348 -4.03 14.47 1.06
N GLN A 349 -3.56 15.17 2.08
CA GLN A 349 -4.03 16.51 2.45
C GLN A 349 -5.56 16.56 2.62
N VAL A 350 -6.18 15.46 3.09
CA VAL A 350 -7.64 15.40 3.29
C VAL A 350 -7.99 16.21 4.53
N ALA A 351 -7.31 15.98 5.65
CA ALA A 351 -7.49 16.75 6.87
C ALA A 351 -7.10 18.22 6.67
N ALA A 352 -5.99 18.50 5.97
CA ALA A 352 -5.60 19.87 5.63
C ALA A 352 -6.71 20.61 4.85
N ARG A 353 -7.26 20.00 3.80
CA ARG A 353 -8.34 20.60 2.99
C ARG A 353 -9.67 20.71 3.73
N ALA A 354 -9.94 19.81 4.67
CA ALA A 354 -11.11 19.92 5.54
C ALA A 354 -11.02 21.18 6.43
N ARG A 355 -9.82 21.46 7.00
CA ARG A 355 -9.58 22.69 7.78
C ARG A 355 -9.72 23.95 6.93
N GLU A 356 -9.22 23.96 5.70
CA GLU A 356 -9.39 25.08 4.76
C GLU A 356 -10.87 25.38 4.45
N ARG A 357 -11.74 24.37 4.56
CA ARG A 357 -13.20 24.49 4.41
C ARG A 357 -13.90 24.87 5.72
N GLY A 358 -13.17 25.09 6.81
CA GLY A 358 -13.71 25.44 8.11
C GLY A 358 -14.32 24.26 8.89
N MET A 359 -14.02 23.01 8.48
CA MET A 359 -14.49 21.83 9.19
C MET A 359 -13.63 21.59 10.44
N GLN A 360 -14.26 21.14 11.54
CA GLN A 360 -13.53 20.61 12.69
C GLN A 360 -12.92 19.24 12.31
N VAL A 361 -11.62 19.06 12.53
CA VAL A 361 -10.98 17.75 12.35
C VAL A 361 -10.90 17.03 13.70
N VAL A 362 -11.34 15.78 13.71
CA VAL A 362 -11.29 14.88 14.87
C VAL A 362 -10.56 13.61 14.45
N HIS A 363 -9.52 13.22 15.17
CA HIS A 363 -8.77 11.99 14.94
C HIS A 363 -9.20 10.89 15.93
N CYS A 364 -9.26 9.66 15.45
CA CYS A 364 -9.43 8.45 16.24
C CYS A 364 -8.32 7.46 15.86
N ASP A 365 -7.31 7.32 16.70
CA ASP A 365 -6.18 6.41 16.46
C ASP A 365 -5.48 6.09 17.79
N PRO A 366 -5.18 4.82 18.09
CA PRO A 366 -4.48 4.45 19.32
C PRO A 366 -3.03 4.97 19.39
N GLU A 367 -2.52 5.63 18.35
CA GLU A 367 -1.13 6.10 18.22
C GLU A 367 -0.12 4.94 18.30
N GLY A 368 -0.49 3.78 17.76
CA GLY A 368 0.34 2.58 17.80
C GLY A 368 -0.43 1.30 17.42
N PHE A 369 0.22 0.16 17.60
CA PHE A 369 -0.38 -1.15 17.33
C PHE A 369 0.16 -2.21 18.29
N TRP A 370 -0.62 -3.26 18.51
CA TRP A 370 -0.19 -4.43 19.27
C TRP A 370 0.47 -5.46 18.35
N HIS A 371 1.59 -6.01 18.77
CA HIS A 371 2.24 -7.14 18.11
C HIS A 371 2.86 -8.06 19.18
N ASP A 372 2.58 -9.36 19.11
CA ASP A 372 3.04 -10.37 20.07
C ASP A 372 2.83 -9.96 21.55
N GLY A 373 1.68 -9.34 21.84
CA GLY A 373 1.33 -8.87 23.18
C GLY A 373 2.07 -7.62 23.65
N VAL A 374 2.85 -6.96 22.78
CA VAL A 374 3.57 -5.71 23.07
C VAL A 374 2.95 -4.56 22.27
N PHE A 375 2.70 -3.43 22.94
CA PHE A 375 2.25 -2.21 22.28
C PHE A 375 3.44 -1.43 21.72
N HIS A 376 3.33 -1.06 20.45
CA HIS A 376 4.35 -0.37 19.68
C HIS A 376 3.88 1.06 19.35
N PRO A 377 4.47 2.09 19.99
CA PRO A 377 4.09 3.48 19.74
C PRO A 377 4.36 3.91 18.30
N TYR A 378 3.40 4.60 17.72
CA TYR A 378 3.45 5.18 16.38
C TYR A 378 2.67 6.52 16.34
N PRO A 379 3.24 7.60 16.92
CA PRO A 379 2.54 8.87 17.17
C PRO A 379 2.10 9.61 15.91
N LEU A 380 0.90 10.16 15.88
CA LEU A 380 0.33 10.76 14.67
C LEU A 380 1.16 11.92 14.09
N GLU A 381 1.34 11.95 12.76
CA GLU A 381 1.91 13.07 12.02
C GLU A 381 0.85 14.12 11.61
N GLY A 382 -0.41 13.69 11.47
CA GLY A 382 -1.50 14.45 10.84
C GLY A 382 -2.16 15.58 11.66
N PRO A 383 -2.37 15.43 12.98
CA PRO A 383 -3.05 16.45 13.80
C PRO A 383 -2.34 17.80 13.78
N GLN A 384 -3.12 18.87 13.77
CA GLN A 384 -2.67 20.27 13.75
C GLN A 384 -3.35 21.07 14.87
N ASP A 385 -3.03 22.36 14.94
CA ASP A 385 -3.59 23.29 15.92
C ASP A 385 -5.13 23.28 15.87
N GLY A 386 -5.77 23.07 17.03
CA GLY A 386 -7.23 23.09 17.17
C GLY A 386 -7.94 21.77 16.85
N ASP A 387 -7.22 20.74 16.39
CA ASP A 387 -7.80 19.42 16.20
C ASP A 387 -8.10 18.72 17.53
N LEU A 388 -9.01 17.75 17.46
CA LEU A 388 -9.29 16.85 18.57
C LEU A 388 -8.70 15.46 18.29
N VAL A 389 -8.16 14.79 19.31
CA VAL A 389 -7.58 13.45 19.16
C VAL A 389 -8.11 12.53 20.25
N CYS A 390 -8.79 11.46 19.85
CA CYS A 390 -9.19 10.33 20.68
C CYS A 390 -8.20 9.17 20.46
N THR A 391 -7.61 8.66 21.54
CA THR A 391 -6.59 7.60 21.48
C THR A 391 -7.16 6.19 21.65
N ALA A 392 -8.42 5.99 21.29
CA ALA A 392 -9.11 4.70 21.40
C ALA A 392 -9.02 3.89 20.08
N PRO A 393 -9.05 2.55 20.15
CA PRO A 393 -9.20 1.70 18.97
C PRO A 393 -10.50 2.00 18.23
N ALA A 394 -10.46 1.94 16.89
CA ALA A 394 -11.64 2.19 16.07
C ALA A 394 -12.80 1.23 16.35
N GLY A 395 -12.48 -0.02 16.71
CA GLY A 395 -13.47 -1.06 17.05
C GLY A 395 -14.25 -0.78 18.35
N GLU A 396 -13.75 0.12 19.21
CA GLU A 396 -14.41 0.54 20.45
C GLU A 396 -15.06 1.92 20.28
N ALA A 397 -14.28 2.89 19.80
CA ALA A 397 -14.70 4.29 19.74
C ALA A 397 -15.87 4.55 18.80
N LEU A 398 -15.96 3.83 17.68
CA LEU A 398 -17.01 4.05 16.68
C LEU A 398 -18.36 3.44 17.10
N PRO A 399 -18.43 2.21 17.63
CA PRO A 399 -19.66 1.71 18.26
C PRO A 399 -20.17 2.61 19.38
N ASP A 400 -19.30 3.09 20.28
CA ASP A 400 -19.69 3.99 21.37
C ASP A 400 -20.24 5.32 20.83
N LEU A 401 -19.61 5.87 19.79
CA LEU A 401 -20.11 7.06 19.09
C LEU A 401 -21.49 6.82 18.48
N ALA A 402 -21.67 5.69 17.78
CA ALA A 402 -22.95 5.34 17.15
C ALA A 402 -24.05 5.25 18.20
N GLN A 403 -23.82 4.51 19.29
CA GLN A 403 -24.76 4.43 20.39
C GLN A 403 -25.10 5.82 20.95
N HIS A 404 -24.08 6.62 21.28
CA HIS A 404 -24.28 7.95 21.86
C HIS A 404 -25.13 8.87 20.98
N LEU A 405 -24.82 8.94 19.67
CA LEU A 405 -25.52 9.84 18.76
C LEU A 405 -26.93 9.36 18.42
N LEU A 406 -27.15 8.04 18.28
CA LEU A 406 -28.46 7.48 17.99
C LEU A 406 -29.42 7.64 19.19
N GLU A 407 -28.93 7.42 20.41
CA GLU A 407 -29.70 7.69 21.64
C GLU A 407 -30.09 9.16 21.74
N LYS A 408 -29.18 10.08 21.39
CA LYS A 408 -29.43 11.53 21.44
C LYS A 408 -30.51 12.00 20.46
N ILE A 409 -30.72 11.31 19.33
CA ILE A 409 -31.76 11.64 18.35
C ILE A 409 -33.09 10.99 18.69
N ALA A 410 -33.05 9.85 19.38
CA ALA A 410 -34.25 9.16 19.85
C ALA A 410 -34.91 9.86 21.06
N ALA A 411 -34.13 10.60 21.85
CA ALA A 411 -34.58 11.44 22.95
C ALA A 411 -35.09 12.80 22.48
#